data_AF-A0AAU5EFW2-F1
#
_entry.id   AF-A0AAU5EFW2-F1
#
_cell.length_a   1.000
_cell.length_b   1.000
_cell.length_c   1.000
_cell.angle_alpha   90.00
_cell.angle_beta   90.00
_cell.angle_gamma   90.00
#
_symmetry.space_group_name_H-M   'P 1'
#
loop_
_entity.id
_entity.type
_entity.pdbx_description
1 polymer ?
#
loop_
_entity_poly.entity_id
_entity_poly.type
_entity_poly.pdbx_seq_one_letter_code
_entity_poly.pdbx_strand_id
1 'polypeptide(L)'
;MRCGADRRLLLVRPCHTSVVRAVTAGFRVWSVQDPALCAPHCLAETERLSQGVQLTDTGDPAGLAALLGRTARRHGIAQVLHLDDRRRSLAALAAADPAGPASATAQSVRRISDHTAMRRLLNENGRSPVRARVARSVAEVPALVRTLGLPLVVKRTDAAGTHHVTRITCPGDLAAWTARRAADAAPGPYLLEEYLAGPAFGVHTLTVDGAHHVLAITAHHQADGPVTELYPAPLGAPARAELRAVARALLDLADYRAGPAYTRLVLTAGGARVVAAEASFAGRGPEPARAGADADPELRLFRALAGRQDDRRYPSGIASGSLDDSMRDVERHHHHRGEERCAGRRSGS
;
A
#
# COMPACT_ATOMS: atom_id res chain seq x y z
N MET A 1 -20.18 -24.76 -22.34
CA MET A 1 -20.44 -23.36 -21.95
C MET A 1 -20.76 -23.31 -20.46
N ARG A 2 -19.82 -22.94 -19.60
CA ARG A 2 -20.16 -22.60 -18.21
C ARG A 2 -20.71 -21.18 -18.22
N CYS A 3 -21.97 -21.02 -17.84
CA CYS A 3 -22.59 -19.74 -17.53
C CYS A 3 -21.60 -18.91 -16.70
N GLY A 4 -21.28 -17.69 -17.12
CA GLY A 4 -20.29 -16.85 -16.46
C GLY A 4 -20.65 -16.74 -14.98
N ALA A 5 -19.78 -17.24 -14.09
CA ALA A 5 -20.03 -17.19 -12.66
C ALA A 5 -20.41 -15.75 -12.27
N ASP A 6 -21.52 -15.58 -11.54
CA ASP A 6 -21.98 -14.28 -11.07
C ASP A 6 -20.95 -13.72 -10.07
N ARG A 7 -19.99 -12.96 -10.59
CA ARG A 7 -18.83 -12.44 -9.86
C ARG A 7 -19.24 -11.16 -9.17
N ARG A 8 -19.36 -11.22 -7.84
CA ARG A 8 -19.82 -10.11 -7.01
C ARG A 8 -18.68 -9.61 -6.12
N LEU A 9 -18.52 -8.30 -6.05
CA LEU A 9 -17.45 -7.65 -5.30
C LEU A 9 -18.03 -6.51 -4.45
N LEU A 10 -17.56 -6.36 -3.22
CA LEU A 10 -17.85 -5.19 -2.39
C LEU A 10 -16.57 -4.36 -2.24
N LEU A 11 -16.59 -3.13 -2.75
CA LEU A 11 -15.48 -2.18 -2.65
C LEU A 11 -15.74 -1.18 -1.53
N VAL A 12 -14.76 -0.98 -0.65
CA VAL A 12 -14.82 0.02 0.42
C VAL A 12 -13.93 1.20 0.05
N ARG A 13 -14.55 2.38 -0.04
CA ARG A 13 -13.98 3.65 -0.51
C ARG A 13 -13.29 3.54 -1.89
N PRO A 14 -13.93 2.97 -2.92
CA PRO A 14 -13.33 2.98 -4.25
C PRO A 14 -13.26 4.41 -4.80
N CYS A 15 -12.25 4.70 -5.63
CA CYS A 15 -12.41 5.78 -6.60
C CYS A 15 -13.22 5.26 -7.80
N HIS A 16 -13.81 6.16 -8.59
CA HIS A 16 -14.62 5.76 -9.74
C HIS A 16 -13.83 4.91 -10.75
N THR A 17 -12.53 5.15 -10.93
CA THR A 17 -11.67 4.36 -11.81
C THR A 17 -11.48 2.93 -11.33
N SER A 18 -11.40 2.68 -10.01
CA SER A 18 -11.41 1.32 -9.43
C SER A 18 -12.70 0.58 -9.79
N VAL A 19 -13.86 1.26 -9.73
CA VAL A 19 -15.15 0.67 -10.09
C VAL A 19 -15.17 0.31 -11.57
N VAL A 20 -14.72 1.22 -12.45
CA VAL A 20 -14.60 0.96 -13.90
C VAL A 20 -13.73 -0.28 -14.16
N ARG A 21 -12.58 -0.39 -13.51
CA ARG A 21 -11.65 -1.52 -13.67
C ARG A 21 -12.28 -2.84 -13.22
N ALA A 22 -12.97 -2.85 -12.07
CA ALA A 22 -13.67 -4.02 -11.57
C ALA A 22 -14.82 -4.47 -12.51
N VAL A 23 -15.64 -3.53 -12.97
CA VAL A 23 -16.72 -3.81 -13.93
C VAL A 23 -16.15 -4.33 -15.25
N THR A 24 -15.08 -3.73 -15.75
CA THR A 24 -14.37 -4.17 -16.98
C THR A 24 -13.80 -5.59 -16.84
N ALA A 25 -13.38 -5.98 -15.63
CA ALA A 25 -12.94 -7.34 -15.33
C ALA A 25 -14.10 -8.35 -15.22
N GLY A 26 -15.35 -7.90 -15.32
CA GLY A 26 -16.57 -8.69 -15.32
C GLY A 26 -17.21 -8.88 -13.94
N PHE A 27 -16.95 -7.98 -12.99
CA PHE A 27 -17.60 -7.99 -11.68
C PHE A 27 -18.87 -7.13 -11.66
N ARG A 28 -19.87 -7.59 -10.91
CA ARG A 28 -20.94 -6.76 -10.37
C ARG A 28 -20.45 -6.17 -9.05
N VAL A 29 -20.41 -4.84 -8.97
CA VAL A 29 -19.77 -4.12 -7.87
C VAL A 29 -20.80 -3.49 -6.96
N TRP A 30 -20.67 -3.70 -5.65
CA TRP A 30 -21.30 -2.88 -4.62
C TRP A 30 -20.23 -2.00 -4.00
N SER A 31 -20.60 -0.78 -3.61
CA SER A 31 -19.63 0.18 -3.07
C SER A 31 -20.09 0.70 -1.71
N VAL A 32 -19.13 0.89 -0.80
CA VAL A 32 -19.31 1.64 0.44
C VAL A 32 -18.48 2.91 0.35
N GLN A 33 -19.09 4.06 0.55
CA GLN A 33 -18.43 5.37 0.51
C GLN A 33 -18.56 6.09 1.85
N ASP A 34 -17.56 6.91 2.16
CA ASP A 34 -17.64 7.85 3.29
C ASP A 34 -17.98 9.24 2.74
N PRO A 35 -19.17 9.79 3.06
CA PRO A 35 -19.61 11.07 2.52
C PRO A 35 -18.73 12.24 2.99
N ALA A 36 -18.05 12.14 4.13
CA ALA A 36 -17.16 13.19 4.63
C ALA A 36 -15.83 13.28 3.83
N LEU A 37 -15.53 12.26 3.04
CA LEU A 37 -14.22 12.07 2.39
C LEU A 37 -14.32 11.85 0.88
N CYS A 38 -15.53 11.76 0.32
CA CYS A 38 -15.75 11.53 -1.10
C CYS A 38 -16.08 12.84 -1.81
N ALA A 39 -15.35 13.18 -2.87
CA ALA A 39 -15.70 14.31 -3.71
C ALA A 39 -17.05 14.03 -4.42
N PRO A 40 -17.97 15.01 -4.54
CA PRO A 40 -19.31 14.78 -5.10
C PRO A 40 -19.31 14.13 -6.49
N HIS A 41 -18.38 14.52 -7.36
CA HIS A 41 -18.24 13.95 -8.70
C HIS A 41 -17.81 12.47 -8.69
N CYS A 42 -16.94 12.08 -7.75
CA CYS A 42 -16.53 10.69 -7.58
C CYS A 42 -17.68 9.82 -7.07
N LEU A 43 -18.55 10.38 -6.21
CA LEU A 43 -19.72 9.67 -5.70
C LEU A 43 -20.72 9.40 -6.82
N ALA A 44 -21.08 10.41 -7.61
CA ALA A 44 -22.03 10.27 -8.71
C ALA A 44 -21.60 9.20 -9.73
N GLU A 45 -20.32 9.18 -10.13
CA GLU A 45 -19.81 8.15 -11.03
C GLU A 45 -19.80 6.76 -10.37
N THR A 46 -19.46 6.67 -9.08
CA THR A 46 -19.53 5.41 -8.32
C THR A 46 -20.97 4.86 -8.29
N GLU A 47 -21.97 5.72 -8.07
CA GLU A 47 -23.39 5.37 -8.08
C GLU A 47 -23.85 4.87 -9.44
N ARG A 48 -23.42 5.53 -10.52
CA ARG A 48 -23.75 5.12 -11.88
C ARG A 48 -23.20 3.74 -12.26
N LEU A 49 -22.01 3.40 -11.77
CA LEU A 49 -21.29 2.19 -12.15
C LEU A 49 -21.54 0.99 -11.21
N SER A 50 -21.92 1.26 -9.95
CA SER A 50 -22.17 0.21 -8.95
C SER A 50 -23.61 -0.31 -9.03
N GLN A 51 -23.82 -1.55 -8.59
CA GLN A 51 -25.14 -2.14 -8.35
C GLN A 51 -25.85 -1.49 -7.16
N GLY A 52 -25.10 -0.89 -6.25
CA GLY A 52 -25.59 -0.13 -5.11
C GLY A 52 -24.45 0.53 -4.37
N VAL A 53 -24.72 1.72 -3.84
CA VAL A 53 -23.78 2.48 -3.00
C VAL A 53 -24.40 2.65 -1.62
N GLN A 54 -23.60 2.39 -0.59
CA GLN A 54 -23.97 2.61 0.79
C GLN A 54 -23.05 3.66 1.40
N LEU A 55 -23.63 4.60 2.12
CA LEU A 55 -22.88 5.66 2.79
C LEU A 55 -22.72 5.32 4.26
N THR A 56 -21.51 5.44 4.78
CA THR A 56 -21.23 5.19 6.21
C THR A 56 -19.98 5.95 6.66
N ASP A 57 -19.91 6.25 7.95
CA ASP A 57 -18.68 6.76 8.57
C ASP A 57 -17.65 5.63 8.66
N THR A 58 -16.55 5.75 7.92
CA THR A 58 -15.47 4.76 7.92
C THR A 58 -14.54 4.89 9.13
N GLY A 59 -14.75 5.91 9.95
CA GLY A 59 -14.18 6.11 11.27
C GLY A 59 -14.84 5.27 12.37
N ASP A 60 -15.97 4.61 12.11
CA ASP A 60 -16.61 3.61 13.00
C ASP A 60 -16.36 2.18 12.47
N PRO A 61 -15.34 1.46 12.96
CA PRO A 61 -15.04 0.11 12.49
C PRO A 61 -16.15 -0.90 12.77
N ALA A 62 -16.92 -0.73 13.87
CA ALA A 62 -17.97 -1.67 14.24
C ALA A 62 -19.20 -1.48 13.34
N GLY A 63 -19.62 -0.22 13.13
CA GLY A 63 -20.67 0.11 12.18
C GLY A 63 -20.32 -0.32 10.75
N LEU A 64 -19.08 -0.05 10.31
CA LEU A 64 -18.58 -0.48 9.01
C LEU A 64 -18.61 -2.02 8.90
N ALA A 65 -18.09 -2.77 9.89
CA ALA A 65 -18.11 -4.23 9.89
C ALA A 65 -19.53 -4.78 9.73
N ALA A 66 -20.45 -4.25 10.53
CA ALA A 66 -21.84 -4.68 10.50
C ALA A 66 -22.50 -4.40 9.14
N LEU A 67 -22.20 -3.25 8.53
CA LEU A 67 -22.67 -2.92 7.18
C LEU A 67 -22.11 -3.87 6.13
N LEU A 68 -20.78 -4.08 6.11
CA LEU A 68 -20.13 -4.97 5.15
C LEU A 68 -20.66 -6.40 5.26
N GLY A 69 -20.77 -6.93 6.48
CA GLY A 69 -21.31 -8.26 6.72
C GLY A 69 -22.76 -8.40 6.28
N ARG A 70 -23.63 -7.42 6.57
CA ARG A 70 -25.03 -7.44 6.11
C ARG A 70 -25.13 -7.39 4.59
N THR A 71 -24.38 -6.51 3.94
CA THR A 71 -24.38 -6.33 2.49
C THR A 71 -23.84 -7.56 1.78
N ALA A 72 -22.75 -8.13 2.29
CA ALA A 72 -22.18 -9.35 1.75
C ALA A 72 -23.14 -10.53 1.86
N ARG A 73 -23.79 -10.74 3.01
CA ARG A 73 -24.81 -11.79 3.17
C ARG A 73 -26.02 -11.57 2.27
N ARG A 74 -26.58 -10.35 2.24
CA ARG A 74 -27.77 -10.00 1.44
C ARG A 74 -27.56 -10.26 -0.05
N HIS A 75 -26.36 -9.98 -0.54
CA HIS A 75 -26.03 -10.06 -1.96
C HIS A 75 -25.12 -11.23 -2.30
N GLY A 76 -24.88 -12.19 -1.40
CA GLY A 76 -24.00 -13.34 -1.63
C GLY A 76 -22.62 -12.94 -2.15
N ILE A 77 -22.02 -11.89 -1.59
CA ILE A 77 -20.70 -11.38 -1.99
C ILE A 77 -19.63 -12.13 -1.20
N ALA A 78 -18.73 -12.80 -1.91
CA ALA A 78 -17.64 -13.56 -1.29
C ALA A 78 -16.40 -12.70 -1.00
N GLN A 79 -16.22 -11.58 -1.71
CA GLN A 79 -15.00 -10.79 -1.66
C GLN A 79 -15.28 -9.33 -1.34
N VAL A 80 -14.62 -8.84 -0.29
CA VAL A 80 -14.62 -7.44 0.12
C VAL A 80 -13.21 -6.90 0.00
N LEU A 81 -13.04 -5.79 -0.72
CA LEU A 81 -11.75 -5.13 -0.89
C LEU A 81 -11.82 -3.72 -0.34
N HIS A 82 -10.81 -3.38 0.45
CA HIS A 82 -10.60 -2.03 0.92
C HIS A 82 -9.56 -1.33 0.05
N LEU A 83 -9.97 -0.23 -0.56
CA LEU A 83 -9.13 0.56 -1.46
C LEU A 83 -8.69 1.88 -0.84
N ASP A 84 -9.06 2.11 0.42
CA ASP A 84 -8.65 3.29 1.19
C ASP A 84 -7.21 3.22 1.70
N ASP A 85 -6.62 4.39 1.96
CA ASP A 85 -5.27 4.56 2.50
C ASP A 85 -5.24 4.54 4.05
N ARG A 86 -6.39 4.49 4.74
CA ARG A 86 -6.45 4.58 6.21
C ARG A 86 -6.34 3.22 6.90
N ARG A 87 -5.13 3.00 7.41
CA ARG A 87 -4.59 1.75 7.96
C ARG A 87 -5.22 1.24 9.25
N ARG A 88 -5.87 2.10 10.05
CA ARG A 88 -6.52 1.68 11.30
C ARG A 88 -7.86 0.99 11.09
N SER A 89 -8.55 1.30 10.01
CA SER A 89 -9.86 0.75 9.75
C SER A 89 -9.77 -0.76 9.53
N LEU A 90 -8.71 -1.30 8.93
CA LEU A 90 -8.64 -2.75 8.62
C LEU A 90 -8.41 -3.66 9.81
N ALA A 91 -7.50 -3.35 10.73
CA ALA A 91 -7.29 -4.19 11.91
C ALA A 91 -8.46 -4.12 12.88
N ALA A 92 -9.09 -2.95 13.01
CA ALA A 92 -10.29 -2.76 13.83
C ALA A 92 -11.51 -3.43 13.20
N LEU A 93 -11.66 -3.34 11.88
CA LEU A 93 -12.69 -4.01 11.11
C LEU A 93 -12.56 -5.53 11.17
N ALA A 94 -11.35 -6.05 10.94
CA ALA A 94 -11.07 -7.49 11.06
C ALA A 94 -11.30 -8.01 12.49
N ALA A 95 -11.19 -7.14 13.51
CA ALA A 95 -11.54 -7.49 14.88
C ALA A 95 -13.06 -7.46 15.12
N ALA A 96 -13.77 -6.57 14.43
CA ALA A 96 -15.21 -6.41 14.53
C ALA A 96 -16.00 -7.47 13.74
N ASP A 97 -15.41 -8.08 12.71
CA ASP A 97 -15.99 -9.20 11.96
C ASP A 97 -14.96 -10.30 11.65
N PRO A 98 -14.54 -11.09 12.67
CA PRO A 98 -13.52 -12.12 12.51
C PRO A 98 -13.97 -13.29 11.63
N ALA A 99 -15.28 -13.47 11.44
CA ALA A 99 -15.87 -14.47 10.54
C ALA A 99 -16.29 -13.84 9.19
N GLY A 100 -15.91 -12.58 8.97
CA GLY A 100 -16.30 -11.82 7.80
C GLY A 100 -15.68 -12.34 6.50
N PRO A 101 -16.27 -11.98 5.35
CA PRO A 101 -15.75 -12.35 4.03
C PRO A 101 -14.34 -11.78 3.74
N ALA A 102 -13.89 -10.78 4.49
CA ALA A 102 -12.53 -10.25 4.46
C ALA A 102 -11.60 -11.11 5.34
N SER A 103 -11.28 -12.31 4.87
CA SER A 103 -10.49 -13.38 5.51
C SER A 103 -9.05 -13.09 6.03
N ALA A 104 -8.72 -11.85 6.40
CA ALA A 104 -7.51 -11.52 7.18
C ALA A 104 -7.87 -11.33 8.67
N THR A 105 -7.11 -11.96 9.58
CA THR A 105 -7.31 -11.75 11.01
C THR A 105 -6.79 -10.39 11.46
N ALA A 106 -7.39 -9.78 12.48
CA ALA A 106 -6.87 -8.53 13.05
C ALA A 106 -5.40 -8.63 13.48
N GLN A 107 -4.98 -9.81 13.95
CA GLN A 107 -3.59 -10.07 14.34
C GLN A 107 -2.65 -10.06 13.13
N SER A 108 -3.00 -10.73 12.04
CA SER A 108 -2.18 -10.74 10.81
C SER A 108 -2.04 -9.33 10.21
N VAL A 109 -3.13 -8.56 10.18
CA VAL A 109 -3.13 -7.16 9.71
C VAL A 109 -2.23 -6.29 10.58
N ARG A 110 -2.29 -6.41 11.91
CA ARG A 110 -1.40 -5.68 12.83
C ARG A 110 0.06 -6.07 12.64
N ARG A 111 0.36 -7.36 12.48
CA ARG A 111 1.72 -7.88 12.30
C ARG A 111 2.41 -7.31 11.06
N ILE A 112 1.68 -7.03 9.99
CA ILE A 112 2.26 -6.42 8.77
C ILE A 112 2.21 -4.90 8.76
N SER A 113 1.17 -4.28 9.34
CA SER A 113 0.91 -2.85 9.19
C SER A 113 1.50 -1.98 10.30
N ASP A 114 1.69 -2.54 11.51
CA ASP A 114 2.39 -1.82 12.57
C ASP A 114 3.91 -1.98 12.37
N HIS A 115 4.62 -0.86 12.18
CA HIS A 115 6.06 -0.89 11.94
C HIS A 115 6.85 -1.60 13.05
N THR A 116 6.43 -1.46 14.32
CA THR A 116 7.13 -2.08 15.46
C THR A 116 6.87 -3.58 15.51
N ALA A 117 5.61 -4.00 15.36
CA ALA A 117 5.24 -5.41 15.32
C ALA A 117 5.89 -6.12 14.12
N MET A 118 5.84 -5.50 12.94
CA MET A 118 6.47 -6.02 11.72
C MET A 118 7.98 -6.16 11.89
N ARG A 119 8.66 -5.12 12.43
CA ARG A 119 10.11 -5.17 12.64
C ARG A 119 10.51 -6.26 13.63
N ARG A 120 9.77 -6.42 14.74
CA ARG A 120 10.00 -7.51 15.70
C ARG A 120 9.83 -8.87 15.04
N LEU A 121 8.71 -9.08 14.35
CA LEU A 121 8.40 -10.34 13.65
C LEU A 121 9.52 -10.74 12.68
N LEU A 122 9.98 -9.80 11.84
CA LEU A 122 11.04 -10.04 10.86
C LEU A 122 12.39 -10.38 11.53
N ASN A 123 12.80 -9.58 12.50
CA ASN A 123 14.10 -9.75 13.17
C ASN A 123 14.17 -11.03 14.02
N GLU A 124 13.10 -11.37 14.76
CA GLU A 124 13.03 -12.58 15.59
C GLU A 124 13.11 -13.86 14.74
N ASN A 125 12.63 -13.81 13.50
CA ASN A 125 12.69 -14.94 12.57
C ASN A 125 13.91 -14.90 11.63
N GLY A 126 14.84 -13.95 11.82
CA GLY A 126 16.01 -13.81 10.96
C GLY A 126 15.68 -13.50 9.48
N ARG A 127 14.48 -12.98 9.20
CA ARG A 127 14.04 -12.65 7.83
C ARG A 127 14.10 -11.15 7.63
N SER A 128 14.73 -10.69 6.54
CA SER A 128 14.89 -9.26 6.26
C SER A 128 15.40 -8.46 7.50
N PRO A 129 16.52 -8.87 8.12
CA PRO A 129 16.98 -8.28 9.36
C PRO A 129 17.39 -6.82 9.18
N VAL A 130 17.01 -5.98 10.14
CA VAL A 130 17.38 -4.56 10.21
C VAL A 130 17.69 -4.22 11.66
N ARG A 131 18.82 -3.54 11.90
CA ARG A 131 19.16 -3.06 13.24
C ARG A 131 18.12 -2.04 13.68
N ALA A 132 17.39 -2.38 14.73
CA ALA A 132 16.28 -1.58 15.22
C ALA A 132 16.24 -1.50 16.75
N ARG A 133 15.73 -0.40 17.28
CA ARG A 133 15.46 -0.17 18.70
C ARG A 133 14.13 0.55 18.87
N VAL A 134 13.44 0.30 19.98
CA VAL A 134 12.19 0.97 20.32
C VAL A 134 12.44 1.92 21.48
N ALA A 135 12.17 3.20 21.28
CA ALA A 135 12.08 4.19 22.34
C ALA A 135 10.63 4.31 22.81
N ARG A 136 10.41 4.31 24.12
CA ARG A 136 9.10 4.52 24.75
C ARG A 136 8.71 6.00 24.76
N SER A 137 9.68 6.89 24.75
CA SER A 137 9.49 8.34 24.79
C SER A 137 10.51 9.07 23.92
N VAL A 138 10.24 10.33 23.61
CA VAL A 138 11.17 11.22 22.89
C VAL A 138 12.53 11.30 23.61
N ALA A 139 12.53 11.29 24.94
CA ALA A 139 13.74 11.41 25.77
C ALA A 139 14.72 10.22 25.61
N GLU A 140 14.22 9.02 25.26
CA GLU A 140 15.07 7.85 25.04
C GLU A 140 15.78 7.88 23.66
N VAL A 141 15.25 8.63 22.70
CA VAL A 141 15.72 8.62 21.29
C VAL A 141 17.19 9.02 21.17
N PRO A 142 17.70 10.12 21.78
CA PRO A 142 19.11 10.50 21.62
C PRO A 142 20.10 9.44 22.09
N ALA A 143 19.79 8.74 23.18
CA ALA A 143 20.63 7.65 23.67
C ALA A 143 20.68 6.48 22.68
N LEU A 144 19.53 6.07 22.13
CA LEU A 144 19.45 4.98 21.15
C LEU A 144 20.10 5.34 19.81
N VAL A 145 20.06 6.62 19.40
CA VAL A 145 20.76 7.10 18.20
C VAL A 145 22.27 6.92 18.34
N ARG A 146 22.84 7.23 19.52
CA ARG A 146 24.28 7.01 19.78
C ARG A 146 24.67 5.53 19.68
N THR A 147 23.77 4.62 20.07
CA THR A 147 24.00 3.17 20.00
C THR A 147 23.85 2.60 18.58
N LEU A 148 22.86 3.07 17.81
CA LEU A 148 22.60 2.58 16.45
C LEU A 148 23.53 3.19 15.40
N GLY A 149 23.97 4.43 15.61
CA GLY A 149 24.73 5.21 14.65
C GLY A 149 23.86 5.90 13.59
N LEU A 150 24.43 6.89 12.92
CA LEU A 150 23.81 7.63 11.82
C LEU A 150 24.35 7.14 10.46
N PRO A 151 23.57 7.28 9.36
CA PRO A 151 22.19 7.76 9.31
C PRO A 151 21.18 6.70 9.78
N LEU A 152 20.05 7.15 10.31
CA LEU A 152 18.94 6.28 10.71
C LEU A 152 17.58 6.89 10.38
N VAL A 153 16.52 6.10 10.51
CA VAL A 153 15.13 6.57 10.40
C VAL A 153 14.41 6.38 11.73
N VAL A 154 13.64 7.40 12.13
CA VAL A 154 12.71 7.33 13.25
C VAL A 154 11.30 7.23 12.69
N LYS A 155 10.60 6.17 13.07
CA LYS A 155 9.23 5.86 12.65
C LYS A 155 8.29 5.93 13.84
N ARG A 156 7.11 6.49 13.66
CA ARG A 156 6.00 6.46 14.63
C ARG A 156 4.69 6.19 13.90
N THR A 157 3.83 5.38 14.49
CA THR A 157 2.42 5.30 14.12
C THR A 157 1.62 6.02 15.19
N ASP A 158 0.82 7.03 14.83
CA ASP A 158 -0.01 7.72 15.81
C ASP A 158 -1.31 6.95 16.17
N ALA A 159 -2.06 7.45 17.18
CA ALA A 159 -3.53 7.37 17.20
C ALA A 159 -4.05 7.74 15.80
N ALA A 160 -5.16 7.33 15.21
CA ALA A 160 -5.43 7.54 13.76
C ALA A 160 -4.57 6.73 12.75
N GLY A 161 -3.34 6.30 13.05
CA GLY A 161 -2.63 5.27 12.25
C GLY A 161 -1.82 5.80 11.07
N THR A 162 -1.58 7.10 11.06
CA THR A 162 -0.62 7.76 10.19
C THR A 162 0.79 7.38 10.61
N HIS A 163 1.60 6.94 9.65
CA HIS A 163 3.01 6.72 9.92
C HIS A 163 3.79 7.98 9.62
N HIS A 164 4.50 8.45 10.62
CA HIS A 164 5.46 9.52 10.53
C HIS A 164 6.83 8.89 10.43
N VAL A 165 7.56 9.21 9.37
CA VAL A 165 8.92 8.73 9.14
C VAL A 165 9.83 9.94 9.00
N THR A 166 10.93 9.99 9.74
CA THR A 166 11.94 11.04 9.60
C THR A 166 13.32 10.42 9.52
N ARG A 167 14.09 10.80 8.50
CA ARG A 167 15.50 10.45 8.39
C ARG A 167 16.32 11.42 9.23
N ILE A 168 17.24 10.88 10.03
CA ILE A 168 18.20 11.62 10.84
C ILE A 168 19.58 11.30 10.27
N THR A 169 20.28 12.30 9.74
CA THR A 169 21.57 12.15 9.08
C THR A 169 22.71 12.73 9.89
N CYS A 170 22.44 13.75 10.71
CA CYS A 170 23.43 14.40 11.56
C CYS A 170 22.87 14.71 12.96
N PRO A 171 23.72 15.10 13.93
CA PRO A 171 23.26 15.55 15.25
C PRO A 171 22.31 16.75 15.21
N GLY A 172 22.45 17.63 14.20
CA GLY A 172 21.53 18.77 14.00
C GLY A 172 20.10 18.33 13.69
N ASP A 173 19.93 17.35 12.80
CA ASP A 173 18.62 16.75 12.50
C ASP A 173 17.97 16.16 13.75
N LEU A 174 18.77 15.51 14.60
CA LEU A 174 18.30 14.91 15.84
C LEU A 174 17.81 15.99 16.83
N ALA A 175 18.56 17.09 16.98
CA ALA A 175 18.18 18.20 17.84
C ALA A 175 16.87 18.84 17.35
N ALA A 176 16.76 19.12 16.05
CA ALA A 176 15.55 19.66 15.44
C ALA A 176 14.34 18.71 15.59
N TRP A 177 14.53 17.41 15.35
CA TRP A 177 13.49 16.41 15.53
C TRP A 177 13.01 16.34 16.98
N THR A 178 13.94 16.34 17.94
CA THR A 178 13.64 16.26 19.38
C THR A 178 12.86 17.49 19.86
N ALA A 179 13.32 18.70 19.49
CA ALA A 179 12.65 19.94 19.84
C ALA A 179 11.21 19.98 19.31
N ARG A 180 11.00 19.62 18.03
CA ARG A 180 9.67 19.55 17.43
C ARG A 180 8.77 18.55 18.15
N ARG A 181 9.28 17.35 18.47
CA ARG A 181 8.48 16.32 19.13
C ARG A 181 8.15 16.63 20.59
N ALA A 182 9.04 17.33 21.29
CA ALA A 182 8.77 17.84 22.63
C ALA A 182 7.65 18.91 22.61
N ALA A 183 7.69 19.82 21.63
CA ALA A 183 6.67 20.86 21.47
C ALA A 183 5.28 20.27 21.15
N ASP A 184 5.22 19.24 20.29
CA ASP A 184 3.96 18.59 19.92
C ASP A 184 3.41 17.65 21.01
N ALA A 185 4.12 17.48 22.14
CA ALA A 185 3.84 16.50 23.20
C ALA A 185 3.50 15.10 22.66
N ALA A 186 4.14 14.74 21.54
CA ALA A 186 3.80 13.56 20.76
C ALA A 186 4.12 12.29 21.58
N PRO A 187 3.14 11.44 21.92
CA PRO A 187 3.44 10.21 22.65
C PRO A 187 4.17 9.23 21.72
N GLY A 188 5.02 8.39 22.33
CA GLY A 188 5.62 7.23 21.70
C GLY A 188 4.63 6.06 21.56
N PRO A 189 5.11 4.86 21.21
CA PRO A 189 6.51 4.50 21.01
C PRO A 189 7.07 5.00 19.66
N TYR A 190 8.40 5.10 19.59
CA TYR A 190 9.17 5.40 18.38
C TYR A 190 10.04 4.20 18.02
N LEU A 191 10.00 3.78 16.76
CA LEU A 191 10.88 2.76 16.21
C LEU A 191 12.05 3.45 15.49
N LEU A 192 13.26 3.20 15.95
CA LEU A 192 14.49 3.60 15.29
C LEU A 192 15.01 2.42 14.48
N GLU A 193 15.33 2.65 13.22
CA GLU A 193 15.96 1.65 12.34
C GLU A 193 17.18 2.26 11.66
N GLU A 194 18.23 1.47 11.43
CA GLU A 194 19.29 1.90 10.53
C GLU A 194 18.73 2.34 9.17
N TYR A 195 19.37 3.32 8.55
CA TYR A 195 18.95 3.77 7.23
C TYR A 195 19.32 2.71 6.18
N LEU A 196 18.32 2.24 5.45
CA LEU A 196 18.49 1.30 4.35
C LEU A 196 18.80 2.06 3.08
N ALA A 197 20.04 1.95 2.60
CA ALA A 197 20.49 2.57 1.35
C ALA A 197 20.27 1.61 0.16
N GLY A 198 19.59 2.10 -0.87
CA GLY A 198 19.33 1.36 -2.11
C GLY A 198 18.03 1.80 -2.78
N PRO A 199 17.75 1.31 -4.01
CA PRO A 199 16.48 1.57 -4.68
C PRO A 199 15.31 0.95 -3.93
N ALA A 200 14.20 1.67 -3.87
CA ALA A 200 12.97 1.24 -3.21
C ALA A 200 11.96 0.68 -4.22
N PHE A 201 11.22 -0.35 -3.80
CA PHE A 201 10.25 -1.06 -4.62
C PHE A 201 8.96 -1.30 -3.83
N GLY A 202 7.83 -1.29 -4.53
CA GLY A 202 6.55 -1.79 -4.02
C GLY A 202 6.27 -3.18 -4.59
N VAL A 203 5.77 -4.10 -3.78
CA VAL A 203 5.31 -5.43 -4.22
C VAL A 203 3.83 -5.55 -3.85
N HIS A 204 2.98 -5.65 -4.87
CA HIS A 204 1.54 -5.88 -4.70
C HIS A 204 1.26 -7.37 -4.74
N THR A 205 0.56 -7.85 -3.73
CA THR A 205 0.21 -9.26 -3.57
C THR A 205 -1.30 -9.41 -3.38
N LEU A 206 -1.83 -10.54 -3.83
CA LEU A 206 -3.14 -11.04 -3.47
C LEU A 206 -2.96 -12.40 -2.79
N THR A 207 -3.51 -12.54 -1.60
CA THR A 207 -3.48 -13.80 -0.87
C THR A 207 -4.83 -14.49 -0.95
N VAL A 208 -4.83 -15.79 -1.24
CA VAL A 208 -6.02 -16.65 -1.25
C VAL A 208 -5.66 -17.94 -0.53
N ASP A 209 -6.37 -18.26 0.56
CA ASP A 209 -6.14 -19.46 1.39
C ASP A 209 -4.66 -19.64 1.82
N GLY A 210 -3.99 -18.53 2.16
CA GLY A 210 -2.57 -18.47 2.52
C GLY A 210 -1.61 -18.51 1.33
N ALA A 211 -2.08 -18.70 0.09
CA ALA A 211 -1.23 -18.66 -1.09
C ALA A 211 -1.01 -17.21 -1.56
N HIS A 212 0.24 -16.76 -1.55
CA HIS A 212 0.62 -15.38 -1.88
C HIS A 212 0.98 -15.19 -3.36
N HIS A 213 0.07 -14.60 -4.13
CA HIS A 213 0.26 -14.29 -5.55
C HIS A 213 0.81 -12.88 -5.73
N VAL A 214 2.01 -12.75 -6.31
CA VAL A 214 2.59 -11.43 -6.61
C VAL A 214 2.00 -10.92 -7.92
N LEU A 215 1.23 -9.84 -7.83
CA LEU A 215 0.52 -9.22 -8.94
C LEU A 215 1.35 -8.16 -9.65
N ALA A 216 2.11 -7.37 -8.90
CA ALA A 216 2.91 -6.29 -9.47
C ALA A 216 4.12 -5.98 -8.58
N ILE A 217 5.11 -5.37 -9.20
CA ILE A 217 6.34 -4.86 -8.58
C ILE A 217 6.59 -3.52 -9.23
N THR A 218 6.54 -2.46 -8.43
CA THR A 218 6.75 -1.07 -8.83
C THR A 218 8.10 -0.59 -8.31
N ALA A 219 8.75 0.31 -9.04
CA ALA A 219 9.96 0.97 -8.58
C ALA A 219 9.59 2.38 -8.09
N HIS A 220 10.09 2.77 -6.92
CA HIS A 220 10.00 4.16 -6.46
C HIS A 220 11.07 4.96 -7.19
N HIS A 221 10.65 5.91 -7.99
CA HIS A 221 11.51 6.80 -8.74
C HIS A 221 11.43 8.21 -8.16
N GLN A 222 12.59 8.82 -7.94
CA GLN A 222 12.71 10.20 -7.54
C GLN A 222 13.62 10.89 -8.56
N ALA A 223 13.09 11.20 -9.74
CA ALA A 223 13.64 12.28 -10.57
C ALA A 223 13.20 13.61 -9.97
N ASP A 224 13.98 14.66 -10.18
CA ASP A 224 13.79 16.01 -9.64
C ASP A 224 12.31 16.45 -9.62
N GLY A 225 11.64 16.22 -8.49
CA GLY A 225 10.18 16.27 -8.42
C GLY A 225 9.56 15.32 -7.39
N PRO A 226 8.22 15.20 -7.34
CA PRO A 226 7.54 14.27 -6.46
C PRO A 226 7.90 12.82 -6.83
N VAL A 227 8.03 11.96 -5.80
CA VAL A 227 8.27 10.53 -5.99
C VAL A 227 7.18 9.97 -6.91
N THR A 228 7.55 9.27 -7.98
CA THR A 228 6.63 8.54 -8.85
C THR A 228 6.85 7.04 -8.69
N GLU A 229 5.82 6.22 -8.85
CA GLU A 229 5.99 4.77 -8.96
C GLU A 229 6.07 4.39 -10.43
N LEU A 230 7.03 3.56 -10.84
CA LEU A 230 7.14 3.04 -12.21
C LEU A 230 6.68 1.59 -12.26
N TYR A 231 5.79 1.27 -13.20
CA TYR A 231 5.36 -0.09 -13.49
C TYR A 231 5.50 -0.45 -14.99
N PRO A 232 6.08 -1.61 -15.33
CA PRO A 232 6.76 -2.56 -14.43
C PRO A 232 8.11 -2.02 -13.91
N ALA A 233 8.53 -2.46 -12.72
CA ALA A 233 9.86 -2.13 -12.21
C ALA A 233 10.97 -2.65 -13.15
N PRO A 234 11.96 -1.80 -13.54
CA PRO A 234 13.07 -2.17 -14.42
C PRO A 234 14.09 -3.03 -13.66
N LEU A 235 13.79 -4.32 -13.52
CA LEU A 235 14.53 -5.27 -12.69
C LEU A 235 14.94 -6.52 -13.48
N GLY A 236 16.16 -6.98 -13.26
CA GLY A 236 16.63 -8.30 -13.68
C GLY A 236 15.95 -9.44 -12.92
N ALA A 237 16.02 -10.66 -13.46
CA ALA A 237 15.36 -11.84 -12.90
C ALA A 237 15.76 -12.17 -11.44
N PRO A 238 17.05 -12.08 -11.02
CA PRO A 238 17.44 -12.38 -9.64
C PRO A 238 16.82 -11.43 -8.61
N ALA A 239 16.95 -10.11 -8.82
CA ALA A 239 16.36 -9.10 -7.93
C ALA A 239 14.84 -9.24 -7.85
N ARG A 240 14.19 -9.55 -8.98
CA ARG A 240 12.75 -9.81 -9.03
C ARG A 240 12.37 -11.03 -8.18
N ALA A 241 13.11 -12.13 -8.27
CA ALA A 241 12.85 -13.33 -7.48
C ALA A 241 13.05 -13.07 -5.98
N GLU A 242 14.08 -12.31 -5.62
CA GLU A 242 14.37 -11.93 -4.23
C GLU A 242 13.25 -11.08 -3.62
N LEU A 243 12.81 -10.02 -4.30
CA LEU A 243 11.72 -9.15 -3.83
C LEU A 243 10.41 -9.94 -3.64
N ARG A 244 10.11 -10.87 -4.55
CA ARG A 244 8.96 -11.78 -4.43
C ARG A 244 9.08 -12.69 -3.21
N ALA A 245 10.25 -13.30 -3.01
CA ALA A 245 10.48 -14.20 -1.90
C ALA A 245 10.37 -13.48 -0.55
N VAL A 246 10.97 -12.29 -0.42
CA VAL A 246 10.94 -11.52 0.84
C VAL A 246 9.52 -11.03 1.16
N ALA A 247 8.77 -10.55 0.16
CA ALA A 247 7.38 -10.12 0.37
C ALA A 247 6.49 -11.29 0.82
N ARG A 248 6.62 -12.46 0.20
CA ARG A 248 5.87 -13.67 0.59
C ARG A 248 6.22 -14.13 1.99
N ALA A 249 7.52 -14.19 2.31
CA ALA A 249 7.98 -14.61 3.63
C ALA A 249 7.43 -13.72 4.76
N LEU A 250 7.28 -12.41 4.55
CA LEU A 250 6.62 -11.53 5.51
C LEU A 250 5.15 -11.95 5.75
N LEU A 251 4.40 -12.21 4.68
CA LEU A 251 2.99 -12.55 4.76
C LEU A 251 2.78 -13.94 5.39
N ASP A 252 3.65 -14.91 5.07
CA ASP A 252 3.69 -16.23 5.71
C ASP A 252 3.94 -16.10 7.22
N LEU A 253 4.97 -15.33 7.61
CA LEU A 253 5.29 -15.09 9.02
C LEU A 253 4.17 -14.38 9.79
N ALA A 254 3.43 -13.52 9.09
CA ALA A 254 2.31 -12.80 9.69
C ALA A 254 1.05 -13.66 9.87
N ASP A 255 1.03 -14.87 9.29
CA ASP A 255 -0.16 -15.70 9.13
C ASP A 255 -1.27 -14.95 8.36
N TYR A 256 -0.88 -14.22 7.31
CA TYR A 256 -1.80 -13.49 6.47
C TYR A 256 -2.48 -14.46 5.50
N ARG A 257 -3.78 -14.71 5.65
CA ARG A 257 -4.45 -15.81 4.94
C ARG A 257 -5.24 -15.39 3.72
N ALA A 258 -5.68 -14.15 3.62
CA ALA A 258 -6.28 -13.66 2.39
C ALA A 258 -6.45 -12.16 2.34
N GLY A 259 -6.65 -11.66 1.13
CA GLY A 259 -6.77 -10.24 0.81
C GLY A 259 -5.53 -9.68 0.13
N PRO A 260 -5.62 -8.43 -0.35
CA PRO A 260 -4.49 -7.75 -0.97
C PRO A 260 -3.51 -7.24 0.08
N ALA A 261 -2.22 -7.23 -0.27
CA ALA A 261 -1.22 -6.53 0.52
C ALA A 261 -0.17 -5.83 -0.36
N TYR A 262 0.27 -4.66 0.09
CA TYR A 262 1.36 -3.89 -0.50
C TYR A 262 2.56 -3.91 0.45
N THR A 263 3.70 -4.39 -0.05
CA THR A 263 4.96 -4.43 0.71
C THR A 263 5.98 -3.49 0.08
N ARG A 264 6.49 -2.53 0.85
CA ARG A 264 7.59 -1.66 0.44
C ARG A 264 8.93 -2.27 0.87
N LEU A 265 9.84 -2.43 -0.08
CA LEU A 265 11.18 -2.96 0.14
C LEU A 265 12.25 -1.97 -0.35
N VAL A 266 13.43 -2.05 0.25
CA VAL A 266 14.66 -1.45 -0.28
C VAL A 266 15.62 -2.57 -0.65
N LEU A 267 16.16 -2.56 -1.87
CA LEU A 267 17.19 -3.49 -2.29
C LEU A 267 18.56 -2.94 -1.89
N THR A 268 19.10 -3.44 -0.78
CA THR A 268 20.41 -3.00 -0.26
C THR A 268 21.55 -3.84 -0.85
N ALA A 269 22.80 -3.45 -0.62
CA ALA A 269 23.97 -4.29 -0.94
C ALA A 269 23.94 -5.65 -0.23
N GLY A 270 23.27 -5.75 0.92
CA GLY A 270 23.06 -7.01 1.66
C GLY A 270 21.74 -7.72 1.34
N GLY A 271 21.10 -7.38 0.22
CA GLY A 271 19.81 -7.93 -0.22
C GLY A 271 18.59 -7.08 0.15
N ALA A 272 17.41 -7.56 -0.22
CA ALA A 272 16.14 -6.88 -0.01
C ALA A 272 15.77 -6.79 1.47
N ARG A 273 15.25 -5.63 1.88
CA ARG A 273 14.78 -5.36 3.24
C ARG A 273 13.39 -4.74 3.21
N VAL A 274 12.48 -5.32 3.97
CA VAL A 274 11.14 -4.78 4.19
C VAL A 274 11.24 -3.49 4.99
N VAL A 275 10.63 -2.44 4.45
CA VAL A 275 10.54 -1.10 5.06
C VAL A 275 9.20 -0.89 5.74
N ALA A 276 8.12 -1.33 5.09
CA ALA A 276 6.73 -1.22 5.55
C ALA A 276 5.86 -2.21 4.75
N ALA A 277 4.71 -2.60 5.31
CA ALA A 277 3.68 -3.34 4.59
C ALA A 277 2.29 -2.89 5.02
N GLU A 278 1.30 -3.18 4.19
CA GLU A 278 -0.11 -2.79 4.37
C GLU A 278 -1.03 -3.89 3.88
N ALA A 279 -2.11 -4.18 4.61
CA ALA A 279 -3.19 -5.07 4.19
C ALA A 279 -4.15 -4.41 3.17
N SER A 280 -3.61 -3.64 2.24
CA SER A 280 -4.37 -2.92 1.22
C SER A 280 -3.74 -3.13 -0.15
N PHE A 281 -4.54 -2.92 -1.20
CA PHE A 281 -4.03 -2.91 -2.55
C PHE A 281 -3.31 -1.60 -2.92
N ALA A 282 -3.78 -0.48 -2.35
CA ALA A 282 -3.20 0.83 -2.55
C ALA A 282 -2.00 1.01 -1.60
N GLY A 283 -0.81 1.18 -2.16
CA GLY A 283 0.32 1.69 -1.39
C GLY A 283 0.13 3.18 -1.09
N ARG A 284 0.81 3.70 -0.07
CA ARG A 284 0.83 5.15 0.30
C ARG A 284 1.48 6.08 -0.76
N GLY A 285 1.52 5.69 -2.04
CA GLY A 285 2.25 6.35 -3.12
C GLY A 285 1.32 6.92 -4.19
N PRO A 286 1.80 7.88 -5.01
CA PRO A 286 1.05 8.37 -6.16
C PRO A 286 0.80 7.24 -7.16
N GLU A 287 -0.24 7.40 -8.00
CA GLU A 287 -0.54 6.40 -9.03
C GLU A 287 0.73 6.12 -9.88
N PRO A 288 1.02 4.85 -10.17
CA PRO A 288 2.20 4.51 -10.91
C PRO A 288 2.11 5.03 -12.35
N ALA A 289 3.20 5.61 -12.85
CA ALA A 289 3.42 5.84 -14.26
C ALA A 289 3.49 4.49 -14.99
N ARG A 290 2.73 4.39 -16.08
CA ARG A 290 2.40 3.12 -16.76
C ARG A 290 3.08 3.04 -18.12
N ALA A 291 3.89 2.02 -18.33
CA ALA A 291 4.51 1.76 -19.63
C ALA A 291 3.61 0.90 -20.56
N GLY A 292 2.41 1.40 -20.90
CA GLY A 292 1.49 0.76 -21.88
C GLY A 292 0.16 0.24 -21.32
N ALA A 293 -0.70 -0.32 -22.18
CA ALA A 293 -2.08 -0.71 -21.82
C ALA A 293 -2.20 -1.92 -20.87
N ASP A 294 -1.21 -2.82 -20.85
CA ASP A 294 -1.12 -3.93 -19.88
C ASP A 294 -0.45 -3.53 -18.54
N ALA A 295 -0.20 -2.23 -18.34
CA ALA A 295 0.56 -1.69 -17.22
C ALA A 295 -0.29 -1.18 -16.03
N ASP A 296 -1.48 -1.76 -15.78
CA ASP A 296 -2.35 -1.38 -14.66
C ASP A 296 -2.37 -2.46 -13.55
N PRO A 297 -1.71 -2.24 -12.40
CA PRO A 297 -1.65 -3.22 -11.32
C PRO A 297 -3.04 -3.52 -10.73
N GLU A 298 -3.93 -2.53 -10.63
CA GLU A 298 -5.27 -2.70 -10.08
C GLU A 298 -6.17 -3.51 -11.04
N LEU A 299 -6.04 -3.28 -12.34
CA LEU A 299 -6.70 -4.13 -13.32
C LEU A 299 -6.19 -5.58 -13.24
N ARG A 300 -4.89 -5.80 -12.99
CA ARG A 300 -4.34 -7.15 -12.76
C ARG A 300 -4.89 -7.79 -11.49
N LEU A 301 -5.10 -7.03 -10.41
CA LEU A 301 -5.81 -7.51 -9.21
C LEU A 301 -7.20 -8.03 -9.59
N PHE A 302 -8.01 -7.21 -10.26
CA PHE A 302 -9.37 -7.63 -10.61
C PHE A 302 -9.34 -8.83 -11.57
N ARG A 303 -8.46 -8.86 -12.57
CA ARG A 303 -8.30 -10.04 -13.45
C ARG A 303 -7.93 -11.31 -12.67
N ALA A 304 -7.01 -11.20 -11.70
CA ALA A 304 -6.62 -12.31 -10.84
C ALA A 304 -7.78 -12.80 -9.97
N LEU A 305 -8.52 -11.89 -9.33
CA LEU A 305 -9.74 -12.23 -8.56
C LEU A 305 -10.80 -12.86 -9.44
N ALA A 306 -10.85 -12.50 -10.72
CA ALA A 306 -11.75 -13.06 -11.72
C ALA A 306 -11.31 -14.47 -12.18
N GLY A 307 -10.28 -15.07 -11.57
CA GLY A 307 -9.72 -16.36 -11.98
C GLY A 307 -9.14 -16.35 -13.39
N ARG A 308 -8.89 -15.16 -13.98
CA ARG A 308 -8.17 -15.04 -15.24
C ARG A 308 -6.68 -15.06 -14.87
N GLN A 309 -6.06 -16.22 -14.98
CA GLN A 309 -4.60 -16.33 -14.97
C GLN A 309 -4.09 -15.46 -16.13
N ASP A 310 -3.30 -14.45 -15.81
CA ASP A 310 -2.56 -13.71 -16.82
C ASP A 310 -1.30 -14.54 -17.13
N ASP A 311 -1.44 -15.53 -18.03
CA ASP A 311 -0.34 -16.38 -18.51
C ASP A 311 0.74 -15.59 -19.27
N ARG A 312 0.52 -14.29 -19.49
CA ARG A 312 1.53 -13.38 -20.00
C ARG A 312 2.60 -13.21 -18.94
N ARG A 313 3.74 -13.88 -19.18
CA ARG A 313 5.02 -13.58 -18.52
C ARG A 313 5.14 -12.07 -18.37
N TYR A 314 5.49 -11.62 -17.15
CA TYR A 314 5.95 -10.26 -16.90
C TYR A 314 6.75 -9.79 -18.10
N PRO A 315 6.41 -8.67 -18.78
CA PRO A 315 7.09 -8.28 -20.00
C PRO A 315 8.61 -8.26 -19.72
N SER A 316 9.29 -9.21 -20.35
CA SER A 316 10.72 -9.40 -20.23
C SER A 316 11.35 -8.63 -21.37
N GLY A 317 12.07 -7.58 -21.02
CA GLY A 317 12.95 -6.87 -21.95
C GLY A 317 12.53 -5.43 -22.20
N ILE A 318 13.21 -4.51 -21.51
CA ILE A 318 13.94 -3.52 -22.28
C ILE A 318 15.29 -4.20 -22.49
N ALA A 319 15.61 -4.52 -23.75
CA ALA A 319 16.94 -5.03 -24.11
C ALA A 319 17.99 -4.04 -23.59
N SER A 320 19.19 -4.52 -23.30
CA SER A 320 20.34 -3.73 -22.85
C SER A 320 20.75 -2.69 -23.90
N GLY A 321 19.98 -1.62 -23.99
CA GLY A 321 20.37 -0.32 -24.51
C GLY A 321 20.65 0.57 -23.32
N SER A 322 21.63 1.47 -23.46
CA SER A 322 21.96 2.47 -22.44
C SER A 322 20.69 3.08 -21.85
N LEU A 323 20.62 3.14 -20.51
CA LEU A 323 19.51 3.75 -19.76
C LEU A 323 19.09 5.14 -20.31
N ASP A 324 20.02 5.85 -20.96
CA ASP A 324 19.80 7.14 -21.61
C ASP A 324 18.85 7.12 -22.82
N ASP A 325 18.82 6.03 -23.61
CA ASP A 325 18.10 6.05 -24.89
C ASP A 325 16.60 5.78 -24.70
N SER A 326 16.26 4.92 -23.72
CA SER A 326 14.88 4.74 -23.26
C SER A 326 14.32 5.92 -22.45
N MET A 327 15.20 6.80 -21.92
CA MET A 327 14.81 8.03 -21.20
C MET A 327 14.23 9.10 -22.13
N ARG A 328 14.75 9.22 -23.37
CA ARG A 328 14.33 10.24 -24.34
C ARG A 328 12.93 10.02 -24.92
N ASP A 329 12.50 8.77 -25.02
CA ASP A 329 11.17 8.45 -25.58
C ASP A 329 10.03 8.65 -24.58
N VAL A 330 10.31 8.57 -23.27
CA VAL A 330 9.34 8.93 -22.22
C VAL A 330 9.16 10.45 -22.12
N GLU A 331 10.25 11.22 -22.27
CA GLU A 331 10.19 12.69 -22.29
C GLU A 331 9.40 13.24 -23.49
N ARG A 332 9.50 12.60 -24.66
CA ARG A 332 8.71 13.00 -25.85
C ARG A 332 7.21 12.78 -25.69
N HIS A 333 6.78 11.76 -24.95
CA HIS A 333 5.35 11.51 -24.71
C HIS A 333 4.74 12.49 -23.69
N HIS A 334 5.54 13.07 -22.79
CA HIS A 334 5.06 14.03 -21.79
C HIS A 334 4.88 15.45 -22.32
N HIS A 335 5.45 15.80 -23.48
CA HIS A 335 5.27 17.12 -24.08
C HIS A 335 4.03 17.29 -24.97
N HIS A 336 3.13 16.29 -25.06
CA HIS A 336 1.95 16.37 -25.93
C HIS A 336 0.58 16.19 -25.26
N ARG A 337 0.50 16.24 -23.93
CA ARG A 337 -0.80 16.39 -23.24
C ARG A 337 -0.70 17.45 -22.16
N GLY A 338 -0.96 18.69 -22.57
CA GLY A 338 -1.32 19.74 -21.63
C GLY A 338 -2.73 19.49 -21.09
N GLU A 339 -2.90 19.67 -19.79
CA GLU A 339 -4.16 20.07 -19.17
C GLU A 339 -3.88 20.63 -17.76
N GLU A 340 -3.87 21.95 -17.73
CA GLU A 340 -4.21 22.94 -16.71
C GLU A 340 -4.17 22.60 -15.20
N ARG A 341 -3.30 23.37 -14.50
CA ARG A 341 -3.23 23.49 -13.05
C ARG A 341 -4.27 24.51 -12.56
N CYS A 342 -5.19 24.11 -11.68
CA CYS A 342 -6.00 25.06 -10.91
C CYS A 342 -5.22 25.57 -9.69
N ALA A 343 -4.62 26.75 -9.83
CA ALA A 343 -4.22 27.61 -8.71
C ALA A 343 -5.40 28.52 -8.33
N GLY A 344 -5.99 28.30 -7.15
CA GLY A 344 -7.06 29.14 -6.61
C GLY A 344 -6.52 30.45 -6.03
N ARG A 345 -6.97 31.57 -6.62
CA ARG A 345 -6.69 32.95 -6.19
C ARG A 345 -7.36 33.28 -4.86
N ARG A 346 -6.68 34.14 -4.09
CA ARG A 346 -7.23 34.90 -2.95
C ARG A 346 -8.05 36.10 -3.46
N SER A 347 -9.20 36.31 -2.84
CA SER A 347 -9.91 37.59 -2.64
C SER A 347 -10.97 37.29 -1.57
N GLY A 348 -11.08 37.96 -0.43
CA GLY A 348 -10.89 39.39 -0.21
C GLY A 348 -12.28 40.01 -0.07
N SER A 349 -12.82 39.99 1.15
CA SER A 349 -13.77 40.96 1.71
C SER A 349 -13.64 40.94 3.22
#